data_AF-A0A3C1Z530-F1
#
_entry.id   AF-A0A3C1Z530-F1
#
_cell.length_a   1.000
_cell.length_b   1.000
_cell.length_c   1.000
_cell.angle_alpha   90.00
_cell.angle_beta   90.00
_cell.angle_gamma   90.00
#
_symmetry.space_group_name_H-M   'P 1'
#
loop_
_entity.id
_entity.type
_entity.pdbx_description
1 polymer ?
#
loop_
_entity_poly.entity_id
_entity_poly.type
_entity_poly.pdbx_seq_one_letter_code
_entity_poly.pdbx_strand_id
1 'polypeptide(L)'
;MSAFGVHGAAWAPSSNAWEDDNGFYVQMALPGWDPQDVSLEVTKHVLSIKGERKEDSGSGRTFHVKEIADGRFLRLFRLPTSIDSE
;
A
#
# COMPACT_ATOMS: atom_id res chain seq x y z
N MET A 1 -15.29 -13.92 -10.75
CA MET A 1 -15.65 -12.48 -10.85
C MET A 1 -14.46 -11.66 -10.37
N SER A 2 -13.60 -11.24 -11.29
CA SER A 2 -12.46 -10.37 -10.97
C SER A 2 -12.94 -8.93 -10.89
N ALA A 3 -12.80 -8.31 -9.72
CA ALA A 3 -12.94 -6.87 -9.57
C ALA A 3 -11.79 -6.36 -8.69
N PHE A 4 -10.57 -6.56 -9.18
CA PHE A 4 -9.37 -5.83 -8.75
C PHE A 4 -9.03 -4.86 -9.89
N GLY A 5 -9.58 -3.65 -9.83
CA GLY A 5 -9.29 -2.59 -10.78
C GLY A 5 -8.46 -1.51 -10.10
N VAL A 6 -7.20 -1.36 -10.51
CA VAL A 6 -6.35 -0.22 -10.16
C VAL A 6 -6.85 0.98 -10.97
N HIS A 7 -7.52 1.94 -10.34
CA HIS A 7 -7.83 3.23 -10.97
C HIS A 7 -6.70 4.22 -10.68
N GLY A 8 -5.99 4.63 -11.74
CA GLY A 8 -4.85 5.54 -11.71
C GLY A 8 -3.54 4.79 -11.54
N ALA A 9 -2.58 4.99 -12.46
CA ALA A 9 -1.26 4.36 -12.47
C ALA A 9 -0.35 4.85 -11.32
N ALA A 10 -0.81 4.70 -10.08
CA ALA A 10 0.01 4.80 -8.89
C ALA A 10 0.77 3.48 -8.71
N TRP A 11 2.01 3.58 -8.23
CA TRP A 11 2.77 2.41 -7.81
C TRP A 11 1.98 1.58 -6.81
N ALA A 12 1.89 0.28 -7.09
CA ALA A 12 1.22 -0.68 -6.22
C ALA A 12 2.29 -1.62 -5.64
N PRO A 13 2.70 -1.43 -4.38
CA PRO A 13 3.68 -2.29 -3.75
C PRO A 13 3.22 -3.74 -3.75
N SER A 14 4.08 -4.71 -4.06
CA SER A 14 3.73 -6.13 -3.97
C SER A 14 3.24 -6.47 -2.56
N SER A 15 2.20 -7.30 -2.45
CA SER A 15 1.59 -7.62 -1.16
C SER A 15 1.09 -9.06 -1.11
N ASN A 16 1.19 -9.67 0.06
CA ASN A 16 0.51 -10.91 0.42
C ASN A 16 -0.62 -10.57 1.40
N ALA A 17 -1.74 -11.30 1.31
CA ALA A 17 -2.82 -11.24 2.28
C ALA A 17 -3.33 -12.65 2.55
N TRP A 18 -3.54 -12.97 3.82
CA TRP A 18 -4.01 -14.27 4.26
C TRP A 18 -4.79 -14.12 5.56
N GLU A 19 -5.52 -15.16 5.93
CA GLU A 19 -6.21 -15.28 7.21
C GLU A 19 -5.87 -16.61 7.86
N ASP A 20 -5.88 -16.63 9.19
CA ASP A 20 -5.90 -17.84 10.00
C ASP A 20 -6.87 -17.66 11.18
N ASP A 21 -6.92 -18.64 12.08
CA ASP A 21 -7.84 -18.64 13.23
C ASP A 21 -7.67 -17.42 14.17
N ASN A 22 -6.54 -16.69 14.08
CA ASN A 22 -6.23 -15.54 14.92
C ASN A 22 -6.51 -14.19 14.25
N GLY A 23 -6.67 -14.15 12.92
CA GLY A 23 -6.99 -12.89 12.25
C GLY A 23 -6.60 -12.80 10.78
N PHE A 24 -6.70 -11.57 10.26
CA PHE A 24 -6.38 -11.20 8.89
C PHE A 24 -5.05 -10.46 8.84
N TYR A 25 -4.17 -10.88 7.94
CA TYR A 25 -2.81 -10.38 7.83
C TYR A 25 -2.55 -9.80 6.46
N VAL A 26 -1.82 -8.68 6.43
CA VAL A 26 -1.29 -8.08 5.21
C VAL A 26 0.20 -7.88 5.36
N GLN A 27 0.96 -8.37 4.39
CA GLN A 27 2.39 -8.12 4.25
C GLN A 27 2.64 -7.35 2.96
N MET A 28 3.48 -6.32 3.02
CA MET A 28 3.73 -5.44 1.87
C MET A 28 5.22 -5.13 1.71
N ALA A 29 5.71 -5.19 0.48
CA ALA A 29 7.09 -4.84 0.15
C ALA A 29 7.24 -3.31 0.00
N LEU A 30 7.61 -2.63 1.10
CA LEU A 30 7.80 -1.18 1.17
C LEU A 30 9.27 -0.80 1.46
N PRO A 31 10.22 -1.12 0.58
CA PRO A 31 11.63 -0.78 0.81
C PRO A 31 11.84 0.75 0.79
N GLY A 32 12.55 1.26 1.80
CA GLY A 32 12.87 2.69 1.90
C GLY A 32 11.69 3.58 2.28
N TRP A 33 10.68 3.02 2.95
CA TRP A 33 9.58 3.75 3.57
C TRP A 33 9.72 3.70 5.08
N ASP A 34 9.54 4.84 5.74
CA ASP A 34 9.40 4.87 7.19
C ASP A 34 7.96 4.53 7.59
N PRO A 35 7.71 3.80 8.70
CA PRO A 35 6.36 3.48 9.14
C PRO A 35 5.45 4.69 9.33
N GLN A 36 6.02 5.85 9.68
CA GLN A 36 5.28 7.11 9.85
C GLN A 36 4.70 7.67 8.54
N ASP A 37 5.25 7.27 7.38
CA ASP A 37 4.78 7.72 6.06
C ASP A 37 3.65 6.82 5.52
N VAL A 38 3.24 5.81 6.30
CA VAL A 38 2.20 4.84 5.96
C VAL A 38 1.02 5.00 6.91
N SER A 39 -0.17 5.16 6.34
CA SER A 39 -1.44 5.24 7.06
C SER A 39 -2.32 4.04 6.75
N LEU A 40 -2.99 3.54 7.78
CA LEU A 40 -3.93 2.44 7.71
C LEU A 40 -5.29 2.93 8.19
N GLU A 41 -6.34 2.62 7.43
CA GLU A 41 -7.71 3.03 7.73
C GLU A 41 -8.66 1.88 7.40
N VAL A 42 -9.55 1.54 8.32
CA VAL A 42 -10.62 0.55 8.07
C VAL A 42 -11.96 1.27 7.99
N THR A 43 -12.58 1.24 6.82
CA THR A 43 -13.90 1.83 6.59
C THR A 43 -14.78 0.82 5.86
N LYS A 44 -15.94 0.46 6.43
CA LYS A 44 -16.94 -0.44 5.83
C LYS A 44 -16.32 -1.75 5.28
N HIS A 45 -15.57 -2.48 6.11
CA HIS A 45 -14.89 -3.73 5.74
C HIS A 45 -13.81 -3.59 4.66
N VAL A 46 -13.25 -2.39 4.49
CA VAL A 46 -12.13 -2.17 3.59
C VAL A 46 -10.96 -1.64 4.39
N LEU A 47 -9.87 -2.40 4.45
CA LEU A 47 -8.57 -1.92 4.89
C LEU A 47 -7.93 -1.14 3.75
N SER A 48 -7.71 0.14 3.98
CA SER A 48 -6.98 1.05 3.11
C SER A 48 -5.59 1.27 3.67
N ILE A 49 -4.57 0.95 2.89
CA ILE A 49 -3.16 1.22 3.21
C ILE A 49 -2.66 2.25 2.21
N LYS A 50 -2.30 3.42 2.71
CA LYS A 50 -1.85 4.58 1.91
C LYS A 50 -0.46 4.96 2.35
N GLY A 51 0.42 5.23 1.39
CA GLY A 51 1.69 5.89 1.66
C GLY A 51 1.84 7.12 0.78
N GLU A 52 2.37 8.19 1.36
CA GLU A 52 2.72 9.40 0.63
C GLU A 52 4.08 9.90 1.09
N ARG A 53 5.02 10.00 0.15
CA ARG A 53 6.31 10.64 0.36
C ARG A 53 6.50 11.72 -0.69
N LYS A 54 7.16 12.81 -0.33
CA LYS A 54 7.56 13.80 -1.33
C LYS A 54 8.50 13.12 -2.33
N GLU A 55 8.25 13.33 -3.62
CA GLU A 55 9.24 12.95 -4.62
C GLU A 55 10.53 13.68 -4.29
N ASP A 56 11.61 12.93 -4.12
CA ASP A 56 12.93 13.51 -4.04
C ASP A 56 13.32 13.94 -5.45
N SER A 57 12.92 15.17 -5.81
CA SER A 57 13.26 15.81 -7.08
C SER A 57 14.73 16.23 -7.15
N GLY A 58 15.56 15.72 -6.23
CA GLY A 58 16.98 16.00 -6.05
C GLY A 58 17.68 16.39 -7.35
N SER A 59 17.85 17.69 -7.52
CA SER A 59 18.63 18.24 -8.61
C SER A 59 20.06 17.75 -8.47
N GLY A 60 20.62 17.19 -9.55
CA GLY A 60 22.01 16.69 -9.58
C GLY A 60 22.17 15.17 -9.58
N ARG A 61 21.09 14.38 -9.66
CA ARG A 61 21.20 12.92 -9.92
C ARG A 61 21.10 12.60 -11.40
N THR A 62 22.06 11.84 -11.93
CA THR A 62 21.95 11.20 -13.25
C THR A 62 21.50 9.77 -13.04
N PHE A 63 20.24 9.48 -13.37
CA PHE A 63 19.72 8.13 -13.34
C PHE A 63 20.12 7.39 -14.61
N HIS A 64 20.80 6.25 -14.47
CA HIS A 64 20.96 5.30 -15.58
C HIS A 64 19.73 4.40 -15.74
N VAL A 65 19.05 4.10 -14.63
CA VAL A 65 17.77 3.35 -14.55
C VAL A 65 16.97 3.89 -13.36
N LYS A 66 15.65 4.06 -13.53
CA LYS A 66 14.72 4.48 -12.46
C LYS A 66 13.41 3.68 -12.59
N GLU A 67 13.31 2.58 -11.85
CA GLU A 67 12.16 1.66 -11.88
C GLU A 67 11.29 1.76 -10.61
N ILE A 68 11.85 2.27 -9.53
CA ILE A 68 11.11 2.53 -8.29
C ILE A 68 10.36 3.85 -8.49
N ALA A 69 9.04 3.75 -8.44
CA ALA A 69 8.16 4.90 -8.52
C ALA A 69 8.21 5.71 -7.22
N ASP A 70 8.03 7.03 -7.36
CA ASP A 70 7.99 7.95 -6.25
C ASP A 70 6.55 8.35 -5.90
N GLY A 71 6.41 9.12 -4.82
CA GLY A 71 5.20 9.87 -4.58
C GLY A 71 4.22 9.15 -3.67
N ARG A 72 3.43 8.20 -4.17
CA ARG A 72 2.27 7.69 -3.42
C ARG A 72 1.88 6.26 -3.81
N PHE A 73 1.29 5.54 -2.86
CA PHE A 73 0.56 4.30 -3.14
C PHE A 73 -0.76 4.23 -2.37
N LEU A 74 -1.71 3.48 -2.93
CA LEU A 74 -2.95 3.10 -2.27
C LEU A 74 -3.21 1.62 -2.55
N ARG A 75 -3.41 0.84 -1.48
CA ARG A 75 -3.83 -0.56 -1.54
C ARG A 75 -5.10 -0.74 -0.74
N LEU A 76 -6.07 -1.40 -1.34
CA LEU A 76 -7.37 -1.69 -0.74
C LEU A 76 -7.52 -3.20 -0.60
N PHE A 77 -7.86 -3.65 0.60
CA PHE A 77 -8.16 -5.05 0.90
C PHE A 77 -9.58 -5.13 1.46
N ARG A 78 -10.44 -5.93 0.82
CA ARG A 78 -11.75 -6.26 1.38
C ARG A 78 -11.55 -7.30 2.48
N LEU A 79 -12.14 -7.01 3.63
CA LEU A 79 -12.06 -7.84 4.81
C LEU A 79 -13.27 -8.79 4.82
N PRO A 80 -13.08 -10.08 5.15
CA PRO A 80 -14.13 -11.09 5.04
C PRO A 80 -15.24 -10.93 6.10
N THR A 81 -14.97 -10.27 7.23
CA THR A 81 -15.93 -10.06 8.33
C THR A 81 -15.82 -8.64 8.92
N SER A 82 -16.67 -8.30 9.88
CA SER A 82 -16.47 -7.12 10.75
C SER A 82 -15.19 -7.32 11.55
N ILE A 83 -14.11 -6.67 11.12
CA ILE A 83 -12.90 -6.58 11.92
C ILE A 83 -13.19 -5.69 13.12
N ASP A 84 -12.86 -6.18 14.31
CA ASP A 84 -12.83 -5.38 15.53
C ASP A 84 -11.64 -4.44 15.43
N SER A 85 -11.90 -3.13 15.38
CA SER A 85 -10.90 -2.09 15.15
C SER A 85 -10.69 -1.27 16.43
N GLU A 86 -10.36 -1.95 17.53
CA GLU A 86 -9.83 -1.29 18.73
C GLU A 86 -8.32 -1.05 18.63
#